data_AF-A0A1D1YY97-F1
#
_entry.id   AF-A0A1D1YY97-F1
#
_cell.length_a   1.000
_cell.length_b   1.000
_cell.length_c   1.000
_cell.angle_alpha   90.00
_cell.angle_beta   90.00
_cell.angle_gamma   90.00
#
_symmetry.space_group_name_H-M   'P 1'
#
loop_
_entity.id
_entity.type
_entity.pdbx_description
1 polymer ?
#
loop_
_entity_poly.entity_id
_entity_poly.type
_entity_poly.pdbx_seq_one_letter_code
_entity_poly.pdbx_strand_id
1 'polypeptide(L)'
;MKFQTAIILAVLIALSILSASVTEAKKSCDQKKNADDANALNDKFKKLTAGSSCKDGEVACIEKDFAKCDHGKYSIQPCGGGTQCFALPLVNSRGTSITCDTPADAKKRIKLASQCRGKTG
;
A
#
# COMPACT_ATOMS: atom_id res chain seq x y z
N MET A 1 -34.87 68.27 1.97
CA MET A 1 -36.17 68.12 2.67
C MET A 1 -36.77 66.79 2.25
N LYS A 2 -37.01 65.89 3.23
CA LYS A 2 -38.16 64.96 3.35
C LYS A 2 -38.23 63.78 2.35
N PHE A 3 -37.96 62.54 2.77
CA PHE A 3 -38.78 61.54 3.51
C PHE A 3 -39.28 60.44 2.55
N GLN A 4 -38.68 59.25 2.62
CA GLN A 4 -39.31 57.98 3.04
C GLN A 4 -40.36 57.41 2.09
N THR A 5 -40.07 56.23 1.53
CA THR A 5 -40.98 55.08 1.59
C THR A 5 -40.15 53.80 1.76
N ALA A 6 -40.26 53.21 2.94
CA ALA A 6 -39.94 51.81 3.20
C ALA A 6 -41.01 50.92 2.56
N ILE A 7 -40.79 49.60 2.65
CA ILE A 7 -41.68 48.48 2.28
C ILE A 7 -41.37 47.94 0.87
N ILE A 8 -40.54 46.89 0.81
CA ILE A 8 -40.96 45.53 0.41
C ILE A 8 -40.04 44.56 1.16
N LEU A 9 -40.65 43.90 2.15
CA LEU A 9 -40.10 42.79 2.90
C LEU A 9 -40.49 41.50 2.16
N ALA A 10 -39.55 40.56 2.09
CA ALA A 10 -39.70 39.15 1.69
C ALA A 10 -39.77 38.81 0.18
N VAL A 11 -39.21 37.63 -0.16
CA VAL A 11 -39.22 36.92 -1.47
C VAL A 11 -38.07 37.40 -2.40
N LEU A 12 -36.88 36.78 -2.54
CA LEU A 12 -36.49 35.37 -2.61
C LEU A 12 -35.05 35.17 -2.14
N ILE A 13 -34.88 34.33 -1.12
CA ILE A 13 -33.64 33.63 -0.80
C ILE A 13 -33.64 32.36 -1.65
N ALA A 14 -32.67 32.19 -2.56
CA ALA A 14 -32.17 30.94 -3.18
C ALA A 14 -31.59 31.30 -4.58
N LEU A 15 -30.48 30.78 -5.10
CA LEU A 15 -29.60 29.68 -4.73
C LEU A 15 -28.16 30.13 -5.00
N SER A 16 -27.38 30.45 -3.96
CA SER A 16 -25.93 30.31 -4.06
C SER A 16 -25.61 28.83 -3.88
N ILE A 17 -25.62 28.08 -4.98
CA ILE A 17 -25.10 26.71 -5.00
C ILE A 17 -23.63 26.75 -4.58
N LEU A 18 -23.33 26.45 -3.32
CA LEU A 18 -22.00 26.01 -2.97
C LEU A 18 -21.78 24.72 -3.78
N SER A 19 -20.98 24.80 -4.84
CA SER A 19 -20.31 23.63 -5.37
C SER A 19 -19.36 23.14 -4.29
N ALA A 20 -19.90 22.41 -3.31
CA ALA A 20 -19.13 21.42 -2.59
C ALA A 20 -18.75 20.39 -3.65
N SER A 21 -17.66 20.64 -4.37
CA SER A 21 -16.94 19.58 -5.02
C SER A 21 -16.64 18.59 -3.89
N VAL A 22 -17.44 17.53 -3.85
CA VAL A 22 -17.04 16.30 -3.21
C VAL A 22 -15.85 15.84 -4.03
N THR A 23 -14.68 16.43 -3.77
CA THR A 23 -13.46 15.65 -3.78
C THR A 23 -13.70 14.59 -2.72
N GLU A 24 -14.44 13.54 -3.11
CA GLU A 24 -14.13 12.21 -2.64
C GLU A 24 -12.64 12.12 -2.85
N ALA A 25 -11.92 12.32 -1.75
CA ALA A 25 -10.51 12.05 -1.75
C ALA A 25 -10.43 10.61 -2.25
N LYS A 26 -9.89 10.44 -3.47
CA LYS A 26 -9.06 9.30 -3.79
C LYS A 26 -7.98 9.27 -2.70
N LYS A 27 -8.33 8.82 -1.50
CA LYS A 27 -7.40 8.45 -0.47
C LYS A 27 -6.73 7.26 -1.11
N SER A 28 -5.54 7.51 -1.68
CA SER A 28 -4.84 6.49 -2.45
C SER A 28 -4.76 5.27 -1.56
N CYS A 29 -5.30 4.17 -2.08
CA CYS A 29 -5.23 2.94 -1.35
C CYS A 29 -3.85 2.35 -1.51
N ASP A 30 -2.90 2.96 -0.83
CA ASP A 30 -1.50 2.60 -0.85
C ASP A 30 -1.36 1.11 -0.52
N GLN A 31 -2.16 0.61 0.41
CA GLN A 31 -2.26 -0.80 0.76
C GLN A 31 -2.62 -1.71 -0.43
N LYS A 32 -3.58 -1.34 -1.27
CA LYS A 32 -3.93 -2.17 -2.43
C LYS A 32 -2.74 -2.27 -3.38
N LYS A 33 -2.12 -1.14 -3.70
CA LYS A 33 -0.96 -1.15 -4.59
C LYS A 33 0.27 -1.80 -3.94
N ASN A 34 0.45 -1.68 -2.64
CA ASN A 34 1.49 -2.43 -1.91
C ASN A 34 1.25 -3.94 -1.97
N ALA A 35 -0.02 -4.39 -1.95
CA ALA A 35 -0.35 -5.81 -2.12
C ALA A 35 -0.04 -6.29 -3.55
N ASP A 36 -0.41 -5.48 -4.55
CA ASP A 36 -0.09 -5.76 -5.96
C ASP A 36 1.43 -5.84 -6.18
N ASP A 37 2.19 -4.86 -5.63
CA ASP A 37 3.65 -4.81 -5.71
C ASP A 37 4.31 -5.98 -4.94
N ALA A 38 3.76 -6.37 -3.78
CA ALA A 38 4.24 -7.52 -3.01
C ALA A 38 4.04 -8.85 -3.76
N ASN A 39 2.89 -9.04 -4.41
CA ASN A 39 2.64 -10.23 -5.24
C ASN A 39 3.61 -10.28 -6.43
N ALA A 40 3.82 -9.15 -7.10
CA ALA A 40 4.76 -9.06 -8.21
C ALA A 40 6.21 -9.40 -7.77
N LEU A 41 6.63 -8.94 -6.59
CA LEU A 41 7.93 -9.30 -6.02
C LEU A 41 8.02 -10.79 -5.70
N ASN A 42 7.01 -11.36 -5.03
CA ASN A 42 6.97 -12.79 -4.73
C ASN A 42 7.01 -13.65 -6.01
N ASP A 43 6.38 -13.20 -7.10
CA ASP A 43 6.45 -13.88 -8.40
C ASP A 43 7.81 -13.72 -9.09
N LYS A 44 8.46 -12.55 -8.97
CA LYS A 44 9.85 -12.34 -9.44
C LYS A 44 10.80 -13.29 -8.71
N PHE A 45 10.66 -13.41 -7.40
CA PHE A 45 11.50 -14.22 -6.53
C PHE A 45 11.49 -15.71 -6.88
N LYS A 46 10.37 -16.25 -7.36
CA LYS A 46 10.28 -17.64 -7.86
C LYS A 46 11.23 -17.96 -9.02
N LYS A 47 11.74 -16.93 -9.72
CA LYS A 47 12.65 -17.08 -10.86
C LYS A 47 14.12 -16.89 -10.46
N LEU A 48 14.39 -16.51 -9.22
CA LEU A 48 15.74 -16.27 -8.72
C LEU A 48 16.31 -17.55 -8.09
N THR A 49 17.62 -17.66 -8.18
CA THR A 49 18.44 -18.68 -7.54
C THR A 49 19.63 -18.02 -6.87
N ALA A 50 20.35 -18.72 -6.00
CA ALA A 50 21.58 -18.20 -5.38
C ALA A 50 22.60 -17.70 -6.40
N GLY A 51 22.64 -18.32 -7.59
CA GLY A 51 23.53 -17.97 -8.69
C GLY A 51 23.08 -16.76 -9.54
N SER A 52 21.86 -16.25 -9.33
CA SER A 52 21.36 -15.07 -10.05
C SER A 52 22.23 -13.85 -9.75
N SER A 53 22.53 -13.05 -10.77
CA SER A 53 23.19 -11.75 -10.56
C SER A 53 22.24 -10.79 -9.84
N CYS A 54 22.80 -9.94 -8.99
CA CYS A 54 22.05 -8.96 -8.23
C CYS A 54 22.88 -7.72 -7.96
N LYS A 55 22.25 -6.66 -7.47
CA LYS A 55 22.94 -5.46 -7.00
C LYS A 55 23.13 -5.54 -5.49
N ASP A 56 24.31 -5.16 -5.00
CA ASP A 56 24.61 -5.18 -3.55
C ASP A 56 23.53 -4.49 -2.72
N GLY A 57 23.10 -5.17 -1.67
CA GLY A 57 21.99 -4.75 -0.81
C GLY A 57 20.59 -5.08 -1.34
N GLU A 58 20.44 -5.61 -2.56
CA GLU A 58 19.15 -6.16 -3.02
C GLU A 58 18.75 -7.33 -2.14
N VAL A 59 17.48 -7.35 -1.72
CA VAL A 59 16.91 -8.40 -0.90
C VAL A 59 15.88 -9.18 -1.71
N ALA A 60 15.91 -10.50 -1.59
CA ALA A 60 14.99 -11.40 -2.26
C ALA A 60 14.56 -12.54 -1.35
N CYS A 61 13.57 -13.30 -1.81
CA CYS A 61 13.27 -14.62 -1.28
C CYS A 61 13.74 -15.66 -2.28
N ILE A 62 14.59 -16.59 -1.88
CA ILE A 62 15.10 -17.65 -2.77
C ILE A 62 14.84 -18.97 -2.06
N GLU A 63 14.17 -19.90 -2.74
CA GLU A 63 13.78 -21.20 -2.17
C GLU A 63 13.01 -21.12 -0.85
N LYS A 64 12.30 -19.99 -0.64
CA LYS A 64 11.56 -19.61 0.60
C LYS A 64 12.44 -19.12 1.75
N ASP A 65 13.73 -18.94 1.55
CA ASP A 65 14.63 -18.34 2.52
C ASP A 65 14.95 -16.88 2.17
N PHE A 66 15.36 -16.13 3.20
CA PHE A 66 15.74 -14.73 3.03
C PHE A 66 17.10 -14.66 2.33
N ALA A 67 17.23 -13.82 1.33
CA ALA A 67 18.47 -13.66 0.60
C ALA A 67 18.86 -12.19 0.51
N LYS A 68 20.13 -11.88 0.75
CA LYS A 68 20.70 -10.56 0.53
C LYS A 68 21.83 -10.65 -0.48
N CYS A 69 21.83 -9.74 -1.43
CA CYS A 69 22.91 -9.62 -2.39
C CYS A 69 24.16 -9.06 -1.72
N ASP A 70 25.27 -9.75 -1.90
CA ASP A 70 26.61 -9.36 -1.48
C ASP A 70 27.59 -9.70 -2.61
N HIS A 71 28.35 -8.71 -3.05
CA HIS A 71 29.31 -8.82 -4.16
C HIS A 71 28.70 -9.43 -5.44
N GLY A 72 27.48 -9.03 -5.79
CA GLY A 72 26.78 -9.43 -7.01
C GLY A 72 26.15 -10.82 -7.01
N LYS A 73 26.14 -11.53 -5.87
CA LYS A 73 25.46 -12.83 -5.67
C LYS A 73 24.60 -12.83 -4.41
N TYR A 74 23.58 -13.68 -4.39
CA TYR A 74 22.70 -13.80 -3.23
C TYR A 74 23.31 -14.71 -2.17
N SER A 75 23.54 -14.17 -0.98
CA SER A 75 23.78 -14.93 0.23
C SER A 75 22.45 -15.29 0.88
N ILE A 76 22.19 -16.59 1.05
CA ILE A 76 20.92 -17.11 1.60
C ILE A 76 21.06 -17.30 3.11
N GLN A 77 20.09 -16.76 3.84
CA GLN A 77 19.91 -16.95 5.26
C GLN A 77 18.56 -17.64 5.51
N PRO A 78 18.57 -18.86 6.07
CA PRO A 78 17.34 -19.60 6.34
C PRO A 78 16.36 -18.84 7.23
N CYS A 79 15.08 -18.93 6.89
CA CYS A 79 14.02 -18.45 7.77
C CYS A 79 13.86 -19.41 8.97
N GLY A 80 13.75 -18.85 10.18
CA GLY A 80 13.62 -19.66 11.40
C GLY A 80 12.22 -20.25 11.57
N GLY A 81 12.11 -21.46 12.13
CA GLY A 81 10.90 -22.00 12.76
C GLY A 81 9.58 -21.86 11.97
N GLY A 82 9.35 -22.72 10.97
CA GLY A 82 8.06 -22.79 10.25
C GLY A 82 7.70 -21.54 9.44
N THR A 83 8.58 -20.53 9.41
CA THR A 83 8.42 -19.32 8.60
C THR A 83 9.08 -19.49 7.24
N GLN A 84 8.69 -18.62 6.30
CA GLN A 84 9.21 -18.53 4.95
C GLN A 84 9.36 -17.05 4.60
N CYS A 85 10.27 -16.75 3.69
CA CYS A 85 10.47 -15.40 3.19
C CYS A 85 9.33 -14.99 2.26
N PHE A 86 8.79 -13.80 2.48
CA PHE A 86 7.79 -13.17 1.63
C PHE A 86 8.10 -11.68 1.45
N ALA A 87 7.78 -11.14 0.28
CA ALA A 87 7.47 -9.73 0.14
C ALA A 87 6.05 -9.47 0.68
N LEU A 88 5.92 -8.52 1.60
CA LEU A 88 4.69 -8.20 2.30
C LEU A 88 4.38 -6.70 2.19
N PRO A 89 3.09 -6.32 2.09
CA PRO A 89 2.70 -4.92 1.95
C PRO A 89 3.02 -4.13 3.23
N LEU A 90 3.52 -2.91 3.08
CA LEU A 90 3.60 -1.96 4.19
C LEU A 90 2.20 -1.44 4.55
N VAL A 91 1.96 -1.27 5.86
CA VAL A 91 0.62 -0.98 6.41
C VAL A 91 0.36 0.53 6.53
N ASN A 92 1.41 1.30 6.87
CA ASN A 92 1.33 2.72 7.20
C ASN A 92 2.04 3.62 6.19
N SER A 93 2.61 3.05 5.13
CA SER A 93 3.35 3.79 4.10
C SER A 93 3.30 3.03 2.78
N ARG A 94 3.70 3.71 1.70
CA ARG A 94 3.92 3.12 0.39
C ARG A 94 5.08 2.14 0.37
N GLY A 95 4.90 1.01 -0.29
CA GLY A 95 5.93 0.02 -0.56
C GLY A 95 5.69 -1.34 0.09
N THR A 96 6.74 -2.14 0.10
CA THR A 96 6.76 -3.52 0.59
C THR A 96 7.95 -3.73 1.51
N SER A 97 7.89 -4.77 2.33
CA SER A 97 9.03 -5.27 3.12
C SER A 97 9.25 -6.74 2.79
N ILE A 98 10.51 -7.17 2.77
CA ILE A 98 10.87 -8.58 2.60
C ILE A 98 11.28 -9.12 3.97
N THR A 99 10.59 -10.16 4.45
CA THR A 99 10.84 -10.73 5.78
C THR A 99 10.39 -12.19 5.85
N CYS A 100 10.92 -12.92 6.83
CA CYS A 100 10.39 -14.21 7.22
C CYS A 100 9.07 -14.04 7.98
N ASP A 101 8.04 -14.79 7.60
CA ASP A 101 6.73 -14.84 8.25
C ASP A 101 6.10 -16.23 8.07
N THR A 102 5.02 -16.55 8.78
CA THR A 102 4.29 -17.78 8.51
C THR A 102 3.50 -17.64 7.20
N PRO A 103 3.33 -18.73 6.42
CA PRO A 103 2.55 -18.68 5.18
C PRO A 103 1.10 -18.21 5.41
N ALA A 104 0.52 -18.57 6.56
CA ALA A 104 -0.83 -18.17 6.93
C ALA A 104 -0.95 -16.66 7.17
N ASP A 105 -0.01 -16.05 7.90
CA ASP A 105 -0.05 -14.61 8.16
C ASP A 105 0.32 -13.80 6.92
N ALA A 106 1.32 -14.22 6.15
CA ALA A 106 1.68 -13.61 4.87
C ALA A 106 0.46 -13.49 3.94
N LYS A 107 -0.29 -14.60 3.77
CA LYS A 107 -1.53 -14.63 2.97
C LYS A 107 -2.59 -13.69 3.53
N LYS A 108 -2.78 -13.67 4.86
CA LYS A 108 -3.76 -12.80 5.52
C LYS A 108 -3.42 -11.32 5.29
N ARG A 109 -2.16 -10.93 5.46
CA ARG A 109 -1.68 -9.55 5.28
C ARG A 109 -1.86 -9.06 3.85
N ILE A 110 -1.50 -9.87 2.86
CA ILE A 110 -1.74 -9.55 1.43
C ILE A 110 -3.23 -9.39 1.18
N LYS A 111 -4.06 -10.33 1.61
CA LYS A 111 -5.52 -10.28 1.43
C LYS A 111 -6.14 -9.02 2.05
N LEU A 112 -5.76 -8.67 3.28
CA LEU A 112 -6.26 -7.48 3.97
C LEU A 112 -5.85 -6.20 3.24
N ALA A 113 -4.61 -6.12 2.78
CA ALA A 113 -4.11 -4.97 2.04
C ALA A 113 -4.82 -4.81 0.68
N SER A 114 -5.09 -5.90 -0.03
CA SER A 114 -5.84 -5.88 -1.30
C SER A 114 -7.28 -5.36 -1.17
N GLN A 115 -7.91 -5.55 0.00
CA GLN A 115 -9.30 -5.16 0.24
C GLN A 115 -9.50 -3.66 0.43
N CYS A 116 -8.41 -2.89 0.54
CA CYS A 116 -8.48 -1.45 0.72
C CYS A 116 -9.44 -1.02 1.85
N ARG A 117 -9.46 -1.77 2.96
CA ARG A 117 -10.22 -1.35 4.13
C ARG A 117 -9.44 -0.22 4.78
N GLY A 118 -9.72 1.02 4.34
CA GLY A 118 -9.27 2.21 5.03
C GLY A 118 -9.55 2.01 6.51
N LYS A 119 -8.55 2.26 7.37
CA LYS A 119 -8.70 2.15 8.83
C LYS A 119 -10.03 2.80 9.22
N THR A 120 -11.04 1.99 9.54
CA THR A 120 -12.14 2.43 10.38
C THR A 120 -11.47 2.60 11.74
N GLY A 121 -11.01 3.83 11.98
CA GLY A 121 -10.57 4.26 13.30
C GLY A 121 -11.74 4.21 14.27
#